data_AF-A0A2A4MWV2-F1
#
_entry.id   AF-A0A2A4MWV2-F1
#
_cell.length_a   1.000
_cell.length_b   1.000
_cell.length_c   1.000
_cell.angle_alpha   90.00
_cell.angle_beta   90.00
_cell.angle_gamma   90.00
#
_symmetry.space_group_name_H-M   'P 1'
#
loop_
_entity.id
_entity.type
_entity.pdbx_description
1 polymer ?
#
loop_
_entity_poly.entity_id
_entity_poly.type
_entity_poly.pdbx_seq_one_letter_code
_entity_poly.pdbx_strand_id
1 'polypeptide(L)'
;MQIDNKCYLSILFFCIAVSTDVKSEPSITEQYRYYSVVGSTPQLIRQSMNAQRRGHVKGGYDAYVSWFLNWHFSYDDDLRGCRITTVASDINVSYTLPLWADREQASSQTKVHWKKYYDALLAHEYGHRDWGVRAAQSIEQKLLAMDYERDCLVLRMKAQRVASRVLANYLRQENRYDRDTRHGATQGAAFP
;
A
#
# COMPACT_ATOMS: atom_id res chain seq x y z
N MET A 1 -55.27 -7.98 -55.78
CA MET A 1 -53.87 -8.46 -55.84
C MET A 1 -53.11 -7.74 -54.75
N GLN A 2 -52.72 -8.50 -53.74
CA GLN A 2 -52.16 -8.09 -52.46
C GLN A 2 -50.66 -7.92 -52.57
N ILE A 3 -50.08 -6.81 -52.09
CA ILE A 3 -48.74 -6.80 -51.46
C ILE A 3 -48.71 -5.70 -50.39
N ASP A 4 -48.59 -6.14 -49.14
CA ASP A 4 -48.34 -5.35 -47.94
C ASP A 4 -46.86 -4.89 -47.92
N ASN A 5 -46.60 -3.58 -47.88
CA ASN A 5 -45.25 -3.06 -47.66
C ASN A 5 -44.97 -3.01 -46.15
N LYS A 6 -44.28 -4.04 -45.65
CA LYS A 6 -43.80 -4.10 -44.27
C LYS A 6 -42.59 -3.17 -44.07
N CYS A 7 -42.69 -2.44 -42.96
CA CYS A 7 -41.69 -1.62 -42.31
C CYS A 7 -40.37 -2.37 -42.10
N TYR A 8 -39.23 -1.79 -42.48
CA TYR A 8 -37.91 -2.22 -42.01
C TYR A 8 -37.25 -1.07 -41.26
N LEU A 9 -37.29 -1.16 -39.94
CA LEU A 9 -36.57 -0.29 -39.01
C LEU A 9 -35.17 -0.91 -38.80
N SER A 10 -34.16 -0.41 -39.49
CA SER A 10 -32.77 -0.83 -39.28
C SER A 10 -32.22 -0.16 -38.02
N ILE A 11 -32.21 -0.88 -36.90
CA ILE A 11 -31.51 -0.46 -35.67
C ILE A 11 -30.04 -0.83 -35.85
N LEU A 12 -29.18 0.17 -36.09
CA LEU A 12 -27.72 0.03 -36.01
C LEU A 12 -27.33 -0.17 -34.55
N PHE A 13 -26.96 -1.41 -34.19
CA PHE A 13 -26.38 -1.73 -32.89
C PHE A 13 -24.89 -1.36 -32.92
N PHE A 14 -24.55 -0.15 -32.43
CA PHE A 14 -23.16 0.27 -32.26
C PHE A 14 -22.60 -0.44 -31.01
N CYS A 15 -21.93 -1.57 -31.20
CA CYS A 15 -21.17 -2.23 -30.13
C CYS A 15 -19.98 -1.33 -29.73
N ILE A 16 -20.16 -0.52 -28.68
CA ILE A 16 -19.04 0.14 -28.00
C ILE A 16 -18.26 -0.96 -27.30
N ALA A 17 -17.16 -1.41 -27.91
CA ALA A 17 -16.18 -2.24 -27.23
C ALA A 17 -15.52 -1.38 -26.14
N VAL A 18 -15.99 -1.51 -24.89
CA VAL A 18 -15.32 -0.93 -23.74
C VAL A 18 -14.06 -1.76 -23.51
N SER A 19 -12.91 -1.27 -23.98
CA SER A 19 -11.61 -1.84 -23.65
C SER A 19 -11.41 -1.69 -22.14
N THR A 20 -11.63 -2.77 -21.39
CA THR A 20 -11.21 -2.82 -19.99
C THR A 20 -9.70 -2.93 -20.01
N ASP A 21 -9.00 -1.80 -19.79
CA ASP A 21 -7.59 -1.83 -19.43
C ASP A 21 -7.48 -2.66 -18.16
N VAL A 22 -7.04 -3.91 -18.29
CA VAL A 22 -6.65 -4.74 -17.15
C VAL A 22 -5.38 -4.10 -16.60
N LYS A 23 -5.56 -3.10 -15.73
CA LYS A 23 -4.46 -2.59 -14.93
C LYS A 23 -4.06 -3.72 -13.99
N SER A 24 -2.82 -4.18 -14.09
CA SER A 24 -2.22 -4.94 -13.00
C SER A 24 -2.39 -4.11 -11.74
N GLU A 25 -3.04 -4.68 -10.73
CA GLU A 25 -3.05 -4.11 -9.39
C GLU A 25 -2.08 -4.92 -8.54
N PRO A 26 -1.25 -4.27 -7.71
CA PRO A 26 -0.37 -4.99 -6.80
C PRO A 26 -1.18 -5.93 -5.90
N SER A 27 -0.72 -7.16 -5.77
CA SER A 27 -1.23 -8.11 -4.78
C SER A 27 -0.79 -7.64 -3.38
N ILE A 28 -1.72 -7.48 -2.45
CA ILE A 28 -1.46 -6.94 -1.10
C ILE A 28 -1.80 -7.99 -0.05
N THR A 29 -0.80 -8.38 0.74
CA THR A 29 -0.97 -9.22 1.93
C THR A 29 -0.64 -8.42 3.19
N GLU A 30 -1.56 -8.40 4.15
CA GLU A 30 -1.38 -7.66 5.41
C GLU A 30 -1.42 -8.59 6.62
N GLN A 31 -0.51 -8.37 7.56
CA GLN A 31 -0.43 -9.12 8.82
C GLN A 31 -0.39 -8.16 10.00
N TYR A 32 -1.17 -8.48 11.03
CA TYR A 32 -1.29 -7.66 12.23
C TYR A 32 -0.78 -8.43 13.45
N ARG A 33 0.20 -7.84 14.13
CA ARG A 33 0.74 -8.32 15.41
C ARG A 33 0.42 -7.30 16.47
N TYR A 34 0.17 -7.77 17.69
CA TYR A 34 -0.21 -6.92 18.80
C TYR A 34 0.67 -7.17 20.00
N TYR A 35 0.96 -6.10 20.75
CA TYR A 35 1.46 -6.21 22.11
C TYR A 35 0.39 -5.72 23.08
N SER A 36 0.19 -6.47 24.17
CA SER A 36 -0.88 -6.19 25.13
C SER A 36 -0.55 -4.94 25.95
N VAL A 37 -1.53 -4.06 26.11
CA VAL A 37 -1.48 -2.84 26.92
C VAL A 37 -2.55 -2.92 28.00
N VAL A 38 -2.20 -2.54 29.22
CA VAL A 38 -3.10 -2.55 30.38
C VAL A 38 -3.05 -1.22 31.14
N GLY A 39 -4.11 -0.91 31.87
CA GLY A 39 -4.26 0.28 32.70
C GLY A 39 -5.62 0.95 32.53
N SER A 40 -6.20 1.45 33.63
CA SER A 40 -7.51 2.12 33.62
C SER A 40 -7.42 3.65 33.50
N THR A 41 -6.23 4.23 33.66
CA THR A 41 -5.96 5.68 33.51
C THR A 41 -4.96 5.93 32.38
N PRO A 42 -4.98 7.13 31.75
CA PRO A 42 -4.04 7.45 30.67
C PRO A 42 -2.57 7.22 31.03
N GLN A 43 -2.17 7.56 32.26
CA GLN A 43 -0.80 7.41 32.74
C GLN A 43 -0.41 5.93 32.88
N LEU A 44 -1.30 5.08 33.41
CA LEU A 44 -1.04 3.65 33.54
C LEU A 44 -0.95 2.97 32.17
N ILE A 45 -1.83 3.35 31.24
CA ILE A 45 -1.80 2.87 29.85
C ILE A 45 -0.47 3.24 29.19
N ARG A 46 -0.03 4.50 29.33
CA ARG A 46 1.26 4.96 28.79
C ARG A 46 2.44 4.24 29.42
N GLN A 47 2.43 4.02 30.72
CA GLN A 47 3.45 3.23 31.41
C GLN A 47 3.51 1.80 30.84
N SER A 48 2.35 1.17 30.65
CA SER A 48 2.25 -0.16 30.05
C SER A 48 2.78 -0.17 28.62
N MET A 49 2.36 0.75 27.75
CA MET A 49 2.88 0.88 26.38
C MET A 49 4.41 1.01 26.36
N ASN A 50 4.97 1.88 27.20
CA ASN A 50 6.41 2.12 27.26
C ASN A 50 7.21 0.89 27.72
N ALA A 51 6.62 0.07 28.60
CA ALA A 51 7.21 -1.18 29.05
C ALA A 51 7.12 -2.27 27.97
N GLN A 52 5.94 -2.46 27.41
CA GLN A 52 5.64 -3.59 26.53
C GLN A 52 6.27 -3.42 25.15
N ARG A 53 6.36 -2.20 24.61
CA ARG A 53 6.90 -1.96 23.25
C ARG A 53 8.37 -2.34 23.06
N ARG A 54 9.16 -2.44 24.14
CA ARG A 54 10.62 -2.66 24.08
C ARG A 54 11.04 -3.98 23.41
N GLY A 55 10.12 -4.95 23.27
CA GLY A 55 10.35 -6.20 22.53
C GLY A 55 9.72 -6.26 21.14
N HIS A 56 8.96 -5.24 20.74
CA HIS A 56 8.08 -5.28 19.57
C HIS A 56 8.36 -4.15 18.57
N VAL A 57 8.74 -2.97 19.06
CA VAL A 57 8.89 -1.76 18.25
C VAL A 57 10.27 -1.14 18.49
N LYS A 58 10.99 -0.83 17.40
CA LYS A 58 12.28 -0.13 17.45
C LYS A 58 12.08 1.39 17.56
N GLY A 59 13.08 2.10 18.08
CA GLY A 59 13.07 3.57 18.14
C GLY A 59 12.18 4.19 19.22
N GLY A 60 11.46 3.38 20.01
CA GLY A 60 10.60 3.89 21.08
C GLY A 60 9.32 4.56 20.57
N TYR A 61 8.84 4.16 19.41
CA TYR A 61 7.52 4.54 18.88
C TYR A 61 6.42 3.61 19.40
N ASP A 62 5.17 4.03 19.24
CA ASP A 62 4.02 3.29 19.75
C ASP A 62 3.48 2.22 18.80
N ALA A 63 3.89 2.27 17.54
CA ALA A 63 3.60 1.25 16.55
C ALA A 63 4.78 1.12 15.59
N TYR A 64 4.73 0.08 14.77
CA TYR A 64 5.65 -0.12 13.68
C TYR A 64 4.96 -0.82 12.54
N VAL A 65 5.18 -0.31 11.35
CA VAL A 65 4.82 -0.96 10.09
C VAL A 65 6.07 -1.17 9.26
N SER A 66 6.11 -2.30 8.58
CA SER A 66 7.09 -2.57 7.54
C SER A 66 6.39 -3.18 6.35
N TRP A 67 6.91 -2.90 5.17
CA TRP A 67 6.45 -3.51 3.95
C TRP A 67 7.63 -4.02 3.12
N PHE A 68 7.38 -5.11 2.41
CA PHE A 68 8.32 -5.70 1.48
C PHE A 68 7.65 -5.82 0.12
N LEU A 69 8.32 -5.30 -0.92
CA LEU A 69 7.81 -5.23 -2.28
C LEU A 69 8.65 -6.11 -3.20
N ASN A 70 8.00 -7.07 -3.84
CA ASN A 70 8.54 -7.83 -4.95
C ASN A 70 7.87 -7.40 -6.26
N TRP A 71 8.61 -7.52 -7.36
CA TRP A 71 8.06 -7.37 -8.70
C TRP A 71 8.64 -8.43 -9.61
N HIS A 72 7.84 -8.83 -10.58
CA HIS A 72 8.26 -9.71 -11.65
C HIS A 72 7.71 -9.20 -12.97
N PHE A 73 8.41 -9.50 -14.06
CA PHE A 73 7.98 -9.14 -15.40
C PHE A 73 8.36 -10.25 -16.38
N SER A 74 7.52 -10.41 -17.40
CA SER A 74 7.83 -11.22 -18.58
C SER A 74 8.12 -10.31 -19.75
N TYR A 75 8.88 -10.82 -20.71
CA TYR A 75 9.16 -10.14 -21.97
C TYR A 75 9.06 -11.13 -23.12
N ASP A 76 8.69 -10.61 -24.28
CA ASP A 76 8.75 -11.34 -25.55
C ASP A 76 9.98 -10.86 -26.33
N ASP A 77 10.55 -11.73 -27.15
CA ASP A 77 11.62 -11.43 -28.08
C ASP A 77 11.20 -11.70 -29.54
N ASP A 78 11.53 -10.75 -30.42
CA ASP A 78 11.35 -10.89 -31.86
C ASP A 78 12.55 -10.30 -32.63
N LEU A 79 12.48 -10.26 -33.97
CA LEU A 79 13.56 -9.73 -34.83
C LEU A 79 13.93 -8.25 -34.54
N ARG A 80 13.08 -7.51 -33.83
CA ARG A 80 13.30 -6.10 -33.42
C ARG A 80 13.94 -5.99 -32.04
N GLY A 81 14.01 -7.08 -31.27
CA GLY A 81 14.52 -7.13 -29.91
C GLY A 81 13.46 -7.60 -28.92
N CYS A 82 13.66 -7.24 -27.65
CA CYS A 82 12.86 -7.72 -26.53
C CYS A 82 12.02 -6.58 -25.94
N ARG A 83 10.80 -6.88 -25.51
CA ARG A 83 9.89 -5.91 -24.87
C ARG A 83 9.16 -6.55 -23.70
N ILE A 84 9.04 -5.81 -22.61
CA ILE A 84 8.22 -6.21 -21.46
C ILE A 84 6.76 -6.31 -21.88
N THR A 85 6.12 -7.44 -21.59
CA THR A 85 4.72 -7.71 -21.97
C THR A 85 3.79 -7.77 -20.77
N THR A 86 4.30 -8.23 -19.62
CA THR A 86 3.55 -8.26 -18.38
C THR A 86 4.43 -7.82 -17.23
N VAL A 87 3.82 -7.18 -16.23
CA VAL A 87 4.46 -6.84 -14.96
C VAL A 87 3.42 -7.08 -13.87
N ALA A 88 3.83 -7.70 -12.77
CA ALA A 88 3.03 -7.74 -11.57
C ALA A 88 3.92 -7.55 -10.34
N SER A 89 3.29 -7.20 -9.24
CA SER A 89 3.97 -6.94 -7.98
C SER A 89 3.19 -7.45 -6.77
N ASP A 90 3.92 -7.82 -5.74
CA ASP A 90 3.40 -8.31 -4.47
C ASP A 90 3.97 -7.47 -3.33
N ILE A 91 3.09 -6.97 -2.47
CA ILE A 91 3.46 -6.26 -1.25
C ILE A 91 2.99 -7.04 -0.02
N ASN A 92 3.94 -7.29 0.88
CA ASN A 92 3.70 -7.90 2.18
C ASN A 92 3.88 -6.84 3.26
N VAL A 93 2.81 -6.51 3.98
CA VAL A 93 2.79 -5.49 5.02
C VAL A 93 2.63 -6.16 6.38
N SER A 94 3.46 -5.76 7.34
CA SER A 94 3.41 -6.26 8.72
C SER A 94 3.30 -5.10 9.70
N TYR A 95 2.20 -5.08 10.43
CA TYR A 95 1.89 -4.11 11.48
C TYR A 95 2.21 -4.70 12.86
N THR A 96 2.72 -3.86 13.75
CA THR A 96 2.88 -4.13 15.18
C THR A 96 2.21 -3.00 15.95
N LEU A 97 1.08 -3.30 16.60
CA LEU A 97 0.18 -2.31 17.19
C LEU A 97 -0.07 -2.57 18.69
N PRO A 98 -0.37 -1.53 19.49
CA PRO A 98 -0.79 -1.71 20.86
C PRO A 98 -2.24 -2.22 20.93
N LEU A 99 -2.52 -3.24 21.74
CA LEU A 99 -3.88 -3.72 21.99
C LEU A 99 -4.26 -3.50 23.45
N TRP A 100 -5.22 -2.62 23.72
CA TRP A 100 -5.65 -2.30 25.08
C TRP A 100 -6.61 -3.37 25.64
N ALA A 101 -6.08 -4.25 26.48
CA ALA A 101 -6.75 -5.46 26.93
C ALA A 101 -7.83 -5.23 28.01
N ASP A 102 -7.59 -4.33 28.95
CA ASP A 102 -8.49 -4.02 30.07
C ASP A 102 -9.29 -2.73 29.86
N ARG A 103 -9.47 -2.33 28.59
CA ARG A 103 -10.18 -1.12 28.17
C ARG A 103 -11.49 -0.90 28.92
N GLU A 104 -12.25 -1.96 29.17
CA GLU A 104 -13.57 -1.84 29.79
C GLU A 104 -13.55 -1.33 31.22
N GLN A 105 -12.43 -1.44 31.94
CA GLN A 105 -12.25 -0.97 33.31
C GLN A 105 -11.99 0.54 33.40
N ALA A 106 -11.77 1.21 32.27
CA ALA A 106 -11.46 2.64 32.23
C ALA A 106 -12.69 3.54 32.13
N SER A 107 -12.52 4.81 32.50
CA SER A 107 -13.55 5.83 32.33
C SER A 107 -13.92 6.05 30.86
N SER A 108 -15.15 6.52 30.60
CA SER A 108 -15.58 6.88 29.23
C SER A 108 -14.67 7.92 28.59
N GLN A 109 -14.16 8.88 29.38
CA GLN A 109 -13.23 9.89 28.90
C GLN A 109 -11.91 9.28 28.42
N THR A 110 -11.34 8.35 29.20
CA THR A 110 -10.11 7.61 28.80
C THR A 110 -10.35 6.81 27.51
N LYS A 111 -11.51 6.13 27.40
CA LYS A 111 -11.89 5.36 26.21
C LYS A 111 -11.96 6.22 24.94
N VAL A 112 -12.51 7.43 25.04
CA VAL A 112 -12.59 8.39 23.93
C VAL A 112 -11.19 8.89 23.54
N HIS A 113 -10.38 9.26 24.53
CA HIS A 113 -9.02 9.76 24.29
C HIS A 113 -8.14 8.70 23.61
N TRP A 114 -8.19 7.46 24.11
CA TRP A 114 -7.52 6.31 23.48
C TRP A 114 -7.99 6.11 22.04
N LYS A 115 -9.30 6.13 21.79
CA LYS A 115 -9.83 5.91 20.44
C LYS A 115 -9.28 6.94 19.45
N LYS A 116 -9.31 8.23 19.82
CA LYS A 116 -8.78 9.31 18.98
C LYS A 116 -7.30 9.10 18.66
N TYR A 117 -6.52 8.76 19.67
CA TYR A 117 -5.10 8.42 19.51
C TYR A 117 -4.90 7.20 18.58
N TYR A 118 -5.63 6.11 18.83
CA TYR A 118 -5.44 4.84 18.12
C TYR A 118 -5.85 4.95 16.65
N ASP A 119 -6.94 5.66 16.36
CA ASP A 119 -7.37 5.94 14.99
C ASP A 119 -6.27 6.74 14.24
N ALA A 120 -5.66 7.74 14.89
CA ALA A 120 -4.59 8.54 14.30
C ALA A 120 -3.28 7.75 14.11
N LEU A 121 -2.93 6.89 15.08
CA LEU A 121 -1.80 5.97 14.99
C LEU A 121 -1.99 5.03 13.79
N LEU A 122 -3.15 4.38 13.70
CA LEU A 122 -3.45 3.45 12.62
C LEU A 122 -3.43 4.15 11.25
N ALA A 123 -3.98 5.36 11.16
CA ALA A 123 -3.93 6.17 9.94
C ALA A 123 -2.49 6.52 9.53
N HIS A 124 -1.61 6.79 10.50
CA HIS A 124 -0.18 7.00 10.22
C HIS A 124 0.48 5.72 9.69
N GLU A 125 0.26 4.57 10.32
CA GLU A 125 0.80 3.28 9.87
C GLU A 125 0.28 2.88 8.47
N TYR A 126 -0.99 3.16 8.16
CA TYR A 126 -1.55 2.97 6.82
C TYR A 126 -0.93 3.89 5.78
N GLY A 127 -0.48 5.09 6.18
CA GLY A 127 0.28 6.00 5.30
C GLY A 127 1.57 5.38 4.76
N HIS A 128 2.29 4.62 5.60
CA HIS A 128 3.49 3.88 5.19
C HIS A 128 3.16 2.74 4.23
N ARG A 129 2.13 1.94 4.54
CA ARG A 129 1.60 0.91 3.63
C ARG A 129 1.26 1.49 2.26
N ASP A 130 0.62 2.65 2.22
CA ASP A 130 0.27 3.32 0.96
C ASP A 130 1.51 3.76 0.16
N TRP A 131 2.63 4.11 0.81
CA TRP A 131 3.87 4.39 0.07
C TRP A 131 4.40 3.16 -0.64
N GLY A 132 4.35 1.99 0.00
CA GLY A 132 4.69 0.72 -0.64
C GLY A 132 3.79 0.41 -1.84
N VAL A 133 2.47 0.61 -1.70
CA VAL A 133 1.50 0.40 -2.79
C VAL A 133 1.76 1.35 -3.96
N ARG A 134 2.00 2.64 -3.69
CA ARG A 134 2.34 3.63 -4.74
C ARG A 134 3.66 3.27 -5.44
N ALA A 135 4.63 2.74 -4.71
CA ALA A 135 5.88 2.25 -5.29
C ALA A 135 5.63 1.09 -6.24
N ALA A 136 4.83 0.11 -5.83
CA ALA A 136 4.45 -1.05 -6.62
C ALA A 136 3.76 -0.65 -7.94
N GLN A 137 2.71 0.17 -7.85
CA GLN A 137 1.99 0.69 -9.02
C GLN A 137 2.91 1.49 -9.96
N SER A 138 3.81 2.30 -9.40
CA SER A 138 4.74 3.09 -10.21
C SER A 138 5.81 2.22 -10.88
N ILE A 139 6.22 1.10 -10.28
CA ILE A 139 7.13 0.13 -10.90
C ILE A 139 6.41 -0.53 -12.07
N GLU A 140 5.22 -1.07 -11.85
CA GLU A 140 4.42 -1.72 -12.90
C GLU A 140 4.23 -0.82 -14.12
N GLN A 141 3.77 0.41 -13.90
CA GLN A 141 3.56 1.38 -14.98
C GLN A 141 4.86 1.71 -15.73
N LYS A 142 5.97 1.94 -15.01
CA LYS A 142 7.24 2.32 -15.64
C LYS A 142 7.90 1.18 -16.40
N LEU A 143 7.75 -0.04 -15.92
CA LEU A 143 8.28 -1.23 -16.61
C LEU A 143 7.46 -1.55 -17.86
N LEU A 144 6.12 -1.48 -17.79
CA LEU A 144 5.25 -1.65 -18.97
C LEU A 144 5.47 -0.59 -20.05
N ALA A 145 5.87 0.62 -19.66
CA ALA A 145 6.15 1.72 -20.58
C ALA A 145 7.58 1.72 -21.15
N MET A 146 8.41 0.71 -20.85
CA MET A 146 9.76 0.65 -21.40
C MET A 146 9.74 0.34 -22.90
N ASP A 147 10.61 1.02 -23.64
CA ASP A 147 10.84 0.76 -25.05
C ASP A 147 11.48 -0.62 -25.27
N TYR A 148 11.42 -1.06 -26.53
CA TYR A 148 12.16 -2.23 -27.00
C TYR A 148 13.66 -2.07 -26.80
N GLU A 149 14.32 -3.18 -26.48
CA GLU A 149 15.77 -3.27 -26.40
C GLU A 149 16.26 -4.41 -27.28
N ARG A 150 17.29 -4.17 -28.10
CA ARG A 150 17.82 -5.19 -29.02
C ARG A 150 18.36 -6.43 -28.29
N ASP A 151 18.88 -6.23 -27.08
CA ASP A 151 19.43 -7.30 -26.24
C ASP A 151 18.55 -7.49 -25.00
N CYS A 152 17.99 -8.68 -24.84
CA CYS A 152 17.12 -9.04 -23.71
C CYS A 152 17.83 -8.92 -22.35
N LEU A 153 19.14 -9.19 -22.28
CA LEU A 153 19.89 -9.03 -21.04
C LEU A 153 19.97 -7.55 -20.66
N VAL A 154 20.20 -6.69 -21.65
CA VAL A 154 20.19 -5.23 -21.45
C VAL A 154 18.80 -4.73 -21.02
N LEU A 155 17.71 -5.25 -21.62
CA LEU A 155 16.34 -4.95 -21.18
C LEU A 155 16.16 -5.25 -19.70
N ARG A 156 16.52 -6.47 -19.28
CA ARG A 156 16.36 -6.92 -17.90
C ARG A 156 17.15 -6.06 -16.92
N MET A 157 18.39 -5.73 -17.26
CA MET A 157 19.23 -4.85 -16.43
C MET A 157 18.66 -3.43 -16.34
N LYS A 158 18.14 -2.89 -17.44
CA LYS A 158 17.47 -1.58 -17.47
C LYS A 158 16.20 -1.59 -16.62
N ALA A 159 15.38 -2.63 -16.75
CA ALA A 159 14.15 -2.81 -15.97
C ALA A 159 14.43 -2.84 -14.47
N GLN A 160 15.39 -3.68 -14.05
CA GLN A 160 15.79 -3.76 -12.65
C GLN A 160 16.28 -2.41 -12.11
N ARG A 161 17.04 -1.67 -12.92
CA ARG A 161 17.55 -0.35 -12.56
C ARG A 161 16.42 0.68 -12.44
N VAL A 162 15.44 0.67 -13.34
CA VAL A 162 14.25 1.54 -13.27
C VAL A 162 13.47 1.25 -11.99
N ALA A 163 13.12 -0.01 -11.75
CA ALA A 163 12.36 -0.42 -10.57
C ALA A 163 13.08 -0.04 -9.27
N SER A 164 14.39 -0.30 -9.20
CA SER A 164 15.22 0.04 -8.02
C SER A 164 15.24 1.55 -7.73
N ARG A 165 15.31 2.39 -8.78
CA ARG A 165 15.26 3.86 -8.61
C ARG A 165 13.90 4.34 -8.12
N VAL A 166 12.82 3.74 -8.62
CA VAL A 166 11.45 4.06 -8.18
C VAL A 166 11.29 3.70 -6.71
N LEU A 167 11.67 2.48 -6.32
CA LEU A 167 11.62 2.03 -4.93
C LEU A 167 12.42 2.98 -4.02
N ALA A 168 13.67 3.29 -4.38
CA ALA A 168 14.51 4.21 -3.61
C ALA A 168 13.88 5.61 -3.48
N ASN A 169 13.14 6.08 -4.48
CA ASN A 169 12.41 7.34 -4.39
C ASN A 169 11.29 7.27 -3.36
N TYR A 170 10.47 6.24 -3.40
CA TYR A 170 9.36 6.08 -2.46
C TYR A 170 9.84 5.89 -1.02
N LEU A 171 10.92 5.15 -0.80
CA LEU A 171 11.56 5.05 0.53
C LEU A 171 12.02 6.42 1.06
N ARG A 172 12.49 7.34 0.20
CA ARG A 172 12.82 8.72 0.64
C ARG A 172 11.57 9.52 0.99
N GLN A 173 10.47 9.32 0.26
CA GLN A 173 9.20 9.99 0.52
C GLN A 173 8.56 9.50 1.82
N GLU A 174 8.62 8.21 2.10
CA GLU A 174 8.20 7.61 3.37
C GLU A 174 9.02 8.16 4.55
N ASN A 175 10.34 8.19 4.44
CA ASN A 175 11.19 8.82 5.46
C ASN A 175 10.86 10.31 5.67
N ARG A 176 10.43 11.00 4.61
CA ARG A 176 9.97 12.39 4.72
C ARG A 176 8.61 12.46 5.41
N TYR A 177 7.70 11.55 5.11
CA TYR A 177 6.40 11.45 5.76
C TYR A 177 6.52 11.33 7.28
N ASP A 178 7.45 10.50 7.76
CA ASP A 178 7.78 10.43 9.19
C ASP A 178 8.27 11.75 9.76
N ARG A 179 9.23 12.42 9.10
CA ARG A 179 9.75 13.71 9.57
C ARG A 179 8.66 14.78 9.60
N ASP A 180 7.88 14.88 8.53
CA ASP A 180 6.87 15.92 8.34
C ASP A 180 5.69 15.71 9.31
N THR A 181 5.38 14.46 9.64
CA THR A 181 4.32 14.12 10.62
C THR A 181 4.82 14.02 12.06
N ARG A 182 6.13 14.14 12.29
CA ARG A 182 6.81 13.81 13.55
C ARG A 182 6.41 12.40 14.04
N HIS A 183 6.54 11.41 13.16
CA HIS A 183 6.13 10.02 13.38
C HIS A 183 4.65 9.92 13.82
N GLY A 184 3.77 10.60 13.09
CA GLY A 184 2.32 10.61 13.34
C GLY A 184 1.84 11.56 14.43
N ALA A 185 2.74 12.16 15.23
CA ALA A 185 2.33 13.05 16.32
C ALA A 185 1.52 14.27 15.83
N THR A 186 1.83 14.84 14.66
CA THR A 186 1.03 15.96 14.09
C THR A 186 -0.31 15.51 13.53
N GLN A 187 -0.51 14.21 13.34
CA GLN A 187 -1.77 13.60 12.90
C GLN A 187 -2.65 13.19 14.09
N GLY A 188 -2.14 13.34 15.32
CA GLY A 188 -2.85 12.99 16.55
C GLY A 188 -2.45 11.65 17.16
N ALA A 189 -1.42 10.97 16.63
CA ALA A 189 -0.86 9.74 17.20
C ALA A 189 -0.01 10.03 18.45
N ALA A 190 -0.59 10.73 19.42
CA ALA A 190 0.02 11.07 20.70
C ALA A 190 -0.94 10.71 21.84
N PHE A 191 -0.41 10.08 22.89
CA PHE A 191 -1.19 9.64 24.05
C PHE A 191 -0.29 9.55 25.30
N PRO A 192 -0.78 9.86 26.52
CA PRO A 192 -1.90 10.75 26.77
C PRO A 192 -1.63 12.12 26.12
#